data_AF-A0A4V6E2I8-F1
#
_entry.id   AF-A0A4V6E2I8-F1
#
_cell.length_a   1.000
_cell.length_b   1.000
_cell.length_c   1.000
_cell.angle_alpha   90.00
_cell.angle_beta   90.00
_cell.angle_gamma   90.00
#
_symmetry.space_group_name_H-M   'P 1'
#
loop_
_entity.id
_entity.type
_entity.pdbx_description
1 polymer ?
#
loop_
_entity_poly.entity_id
_entity_poly.type
_entity_poly.pdbx_seq_one_letter_code
_entity_poly.pdbx_strand_id
1 'polypeptide(L)'
;MHYGEGVVGYTSTHDTDTWVGYFEDLPAEQRDCFRYNVGAEPDDPPEWAIIDEVWASDAILAVTTLQDLLGLGSEARFNEPGTLAGNWEWRVTRDALDDAIAEQLWELAGKHVR
;
A
#
# COMPACT_ATOMS: atom_id res chain seq x y z
N MET A 1 -12.86 3.47 -5.61
CA MET A 1 -12.97 2.78 -4.32
C MET A 1 -14.27 3.18 -3.67
N HIS A 2 -14.98 2.26 -3.00
CA HIS A 2 -16.34 2.51 -2.50
C HIS A 2 -16.40 2.78 -0.99
N TYR A 3 -15.35 3.38 -0.42
CA TYR A 3 -15.40 3.85 0.96
C TYR A 3 -16.34 5.05 1.04
N GLY A 4 -17.23 5.04 2.03
CA GLY A 4 -18.07 6.19 2.36
C GLY A 4 -17.43 7.06 3.44
N GLU A 5 -18.04 8.20 3.71
CA GLU A 5 -17.62 9.08 4.81
C GLU A 5 -17.68 8.37 6.17
N GLY A 6 -16.74 8.70 7.07
CA GLY A 6 -16.71 8.18 8.45
C GLY A 6 -15.96 6.86 8.65
N VAL A 7 -15.19 6.40 7.65
CA VAL A 7 -14.32 5.22 7.77
C VAL A 7 -12.83 5.58 7.68
N VAL A 8 -11.98 4.71 8.21
CA VAL A 8 -10.54 4.76 7.99
C VAL A 8 -10.20 3.76 6.88
N GLY A 9 -9.72 4.25 5.75
CA GLY A 9 -9.26 3.43 4.63
C GLY A 9 -7.81 3.00 4.83
N TYR A 10 -7.55 1.70 4.80
CA TYR A 10 -6.21 1.15 4.85
C TYR A 10 -5.89 0.52 3.51
N THR A 11 -4.68 0.77 3.00
CA THR A 11 -4.13 -0.05 1.92
C THR A 11 -3.85 -1.45 2.44
N SER A 12 -3.05 -1.55 3.50
CA SER A 12 -2.77 -2.79 4.21
C SER A 12 -2.69 -2.54 5.73
N THR A 13 -2.58 -3.61 6.51
CA THR A 13 -2.42 -3.59 7.96
C THR A 13 -1.16 -4.37 8.36
N HIS A 14 -0.88 -4.47 9.66
CA HIS A 14 0.23 -5.30 10.12
C HIS A 14 0.04 -6.80 9.92
N ASP A 15 -1.20 -7.29 9.83
CA ASP A 15 -1.54 -8.71 9.70
C ASP A 15 -1.60 -9.19 8.24
N THR A 16 -1.67 -8.25 7.30
CA THR A 16 -1.66 -8.54 5.86
C THR A 16 -0.24 -8.61 5.34
N ASP A 17 -0.06 -9.22 4.17
CA ASP A 17 1.17 -9.02 3.41
C ASP A 17 1.28 -7.56 2.93
N THR A 18 2.48 -7.18 2.49
CA THR A 18 2.73 -5.96 1.72
C THR A 18 1.93 -5.98 0.41
N TRP A 19 1.63 -4.81 -0.15
CA TRP A 19 0.92 -4.75 -1.43
C TRP A 19 1.71 -5.36 -2.59
N VAL A 20 3.03 -5.17 -2.62
CA VAL A 20 3.90 -5.79 -3.64
C VAL A 20 3.84 -7.30 -3.49
N GLY A 21 4.09 -7.83 -2.29
CA GLY A 21 4.05 -9.28 -2.02
C GLY A 21 2.69 -9.90 -2.32
N TYR A 22 1.62 -9.27 -1.86
CA TYR A 22 0.25 -9.69 -2.16
C TYR A 22 -0.02 -9.69 -3.66
N PHE A 23 0.32 -8.61 -4.37
CA PHE A 23 0.09 -8.48 -5.80
C PHE A 23 0.87 -9.51 -6.61
N GLU A 24 2.11 -9.80 -6.24
CA GLU A 24 2.95 -10.81 -6.91
C GLU A 24 2.40 -12.24 -6.77
N ASP A 25 1.77 -12.56 -5.64
CA ASP A 25 1.13 -13.87 -5.40
C ASP A 25 -0.23 -14.02 -6.14
N LEU A 26 -0.83 -12.91 -6.59
CA LEU A 26 -2.10 -12.96 -7.33
C LEU A 26 -1.98 -13.70 -8.67
N PRO A 27 -2.97 -14.54 -9.03
CA PRO A 27 -3.16 -15.02 -10.39
C PRO A 27 -3.16 -13.88 -11.42
N ALA A 28 -2.66 -14.15 -12.63
CA ALA A 28 -2.52 -13.14 -13.69
C ALA A 28 -3.83 -12.38 -13.97
N GLU A 29 -4.95 -13.11 -14.05
CA GLU A 29 -6.27 -12.49 -14.28
C GLU A 29 -6.66 -11.50 -13.17
N GLN A 30 -6.30 -11.78 -11.91
CA GLN A 30 -6.60 -10.88 -10.79
C GLN A 30 -5.70 -9.64 -10.80
N ARG A 31 -4.44 -9.78 -11.23
CA ARG A 31 -3.54 -8.64 -11.47
C ARG A 31 -4.06 -7.73 -12.59
N ASP A 32 -4.55 -8.30 -13.67
CA ASP A 32 -5.16 -7.56 -14.78
C ASP A 32 -6.45 -6.84 -14.34
N CYS A 33 -7.30 -7.52 -13.56
CA CYS A 33 -8.50 -6.91 -12.97
C CYS A 33 -8.16 -5.73 -12.07
N PHE A 34 -7.14 -5.87 -11.21
CA PHE A 34 -6.68 -4.80 -10.35
C PHE A 34 -6.24 -3.58 -11.17
N ARG A 35 -5.32 -3.77 -12.13
CA ARG A 35 -4.79 -2.70 -12.97
C ARG A 35 -5.88 -1.97 -13.74
N TYR A 36 -6.81 -2.74 -14.33
CA TYR A 36 -7.97 -2.17 -15.01
C TYR A 36 -8.82 -1.30 -14.08
N ASN A 37 -9.05 -1.74 -12.84
CA ASN A 37 -9.90 -1.04 -11.88
C ASN A 37 -9.29 0.27 -11.37
N VAL A 38 -7.97 0.28 -11.13
CA VAL A 38 -7.25 1.47 -10.65
C VAL A 38 -6.70 2.34 -11.79
N GLY A 39 -6.87 1.91 -13.05
CA GLY A 39 -6.35 2.63 -14.21
C GLY A 39 -4.83 2.66 -14.31
N ALA A 40 -4.14 1.63 -13.79
CA ALA A 40 -2.69 1.51 -13.80
C ALA A 40 -2.18 0.79 -15.05
N GLU A 41 -1.06 1.26 -15.58
CA GLU A 41 -0.32 0.63 -16.67
C GLU A 41 0.48 -0.60 -16.17
N PRO A 42 0.94 -1.49 -17.07
CA PRO A 42 1.67 -2.69 -16.68
C PRO A 42 2.94 -2.44 -15.85
N ASP A 43 3.62 -1.32 -16.09
CA ASP A 43 4.87 -0.95 -15.43
C ASP A 43 4.67 -0.05 -14.19
N ASP A 44 3.43 0.34 -13.88
CA ASP A 44 3.13 1.14 -12.71
C ASP A 44 3.30 0.32 -11.42
N PRO A 45 3.88 0.91 -10.35
CA PRO A 45 4.02 0.22 -9.08
C PRO A 45 2.64 -0.05 -8.43
N PRO A 46 2.27 -1.32 -8.17
CA PRO A 46 0.94 -1.67 -7.69
C PRO A 46 0.59 -1.05 -6.34
N GLU A 47 1.57 -0.93 -5.46
CA GLU A 47 1.44 -0.33 -4.13
C GLU A 47 1.11 1.16 -4.22
N TRP A 48 1.72 1.92 -5.12
CA TRP A 48 1.40 3.33 -5.29
C TRP A 48 0.07 3.55 -5.99
N ALA A 49 -0.32 2.65 -6.90
CA ALA A 49 -1.64 2.68 -7.53
C ALA A 49 -2.77 2.51 -6.50
N ILE A 50 -2.63 1.58 -5.55
CA ILE A 50 -3.63 1.43 -4.48
C ILE A 50 -3.56 2.53 -3.43
N ILE A 51 -2.37 3.07 -3.12
CA ILE A 51 -2.23 4.23 -2.22
C ILE A 51 -2.99 5.42 -2.83
N ASP A 52 -2.82 5.71 -4.13
CA ASP A 52 -3.57 6.77 -4.82
C ASP A 52 -5.08 6.54 -4.72
N GLU A 53 -5.53 5.31 -4.94
CA GLU A 53 -6.95 4.96 -4.90
C GLU A 53 -7.57 5.06 -3.50
N VAL A 54 -6.84 4.70 -2.44
CA VAL A 54 -7.29 4.88 -1.05
C VAL A 54 -7.34 6.38 -0.70
N TRP A 55 -6.35 7.17 -1.13
CA TRP A 55 -6.34 8.63 -0.93
C TRP A 55 -7.47 9.33 -1.69
N ALA A 56 -7.84 8.84 -2.88
CA ALA A 56 -8.94 9.37 -3.68
C ALA A 56 -10.34 9.08 -3.08
N SER A 57 -10.45 8.10 -2.19
CA SER A 57 -11.72 7.63 -1.62
C SER A 57 -12.39 8.64 -0.66
N ASP A 58 -13.67 8.42 -0.30
CA ASP A 58 -14.39 9.27 0.67
C ASP A 58 -14.08 8.95 2.14
N ALA A 59 -13.05 8.14 2.42
CA ALA A 59 -12.62 7.86 3.80
C ALA A 59 -12.20 9.15 4.51
N ILE A 60 -12.54 9.28 5.81
CA ILE A 60 -12.14 10.46 6.60
C ILE A 60 -10.63 10.44 6.92
N LEU A 61 -10.03 9.26 6.87
CA LEU A 61 -8.60 9.05 7.05
C LEU A 61 -8.13 7.93 6.13
N ALA A 62 -7.10 8.21 5.33
CA ALA A 62 -6.38 7.23 4.53
C ALA A 62 -5.07 6.87 5.24
N VAL A 63 -4.75 5.57 5.29
CA VAL A 63 -3.57 5.04 5.96
C VAL A 63 -2.87 4.03 5.07
N THR A 64 -1.55 4.12 5.01
CA THR A 64 -0.69 3.12 4.39
C THR A 64 0.43 2.70 5.34
N THR A 65 0.99 1.51 5.11
CA THR A 65 2.12 1.02 5.88
C THR A 65 3.43 1.58 5.33
N LEU A 66 4.49 1.57 6.14
CA LEU A 66 5.81 1.97 5.64
C LEU A 66 6.33 0.99 4.58
N GLN A 67 5.95 -0.28 4.65
CA GLN A 67 6.35 -1.29 3.66
C GLN A 67 5.78 -0.99 2.29
N ASP A 68 4.49 -0.64 2.22
CA ASP A 68 3.84 -0.25 0.97
C ASP A 68 4.39 1.07 0.45
N LEU A 69 4.61 2.05 1.34
CA LEU A 69 5.22 3.32 0.96
C LEU A 69 6.58 3.10 0.28
N LEU A 70 7.36 2.14 0.79
CA LEU A 70 8.71 1.82 0.29
C LEU A 70 8.75 0.78 -0.84
N GLY A 71 7.59 0.26 -1.30
CA GLY A 71 7.55 -0.75 -2.37
C GLY A 71 8.24 -2.07 -2.02
N LEU A 72 8.19 -2.48 -0.75
CA LEU A 72 8.83 -3.73 -0.30
C LEU A 72 7.94 -4.95 -0.53
N GLY A 73 8.55 -6.11 -0.77
CA GLY A 73 7.86 -7.38 -0.98
C GLY A 73 7.55 -8.13 0.32
N SER A 74 7.15 -9.40 0.20
CA SER A 74 6.75 -10.24 1.34
C SER A 74 7.84 -10.44 2.39
N GLU A 75 9.12 -10.21 2.06
CA GLU A 75 10.22 -10.20 3.04
C GLU A 75 10.07 -9.11 4.11
N ALA A 76 9.25 -8.09 3.86
CA ALA A 76 8.95 -7.02 4.79
C ALA A 76 7.62 -7.19 5.54
N ARG A 77 6.89 -8.30 5.34
CA ARG A 77 5.62 -8.57 6.01
C ARG A 77 5.79 -8.49 7.53
N PHE A 78 4.90 -7.74 8.20
CA PHE A 78 5.08 -7.46 9.62
C PHE A 78 4.59 -8.59 10.52
N ASN A 79 3.43 -9.16 10.23
CA ASN A 79 2.89 -10.31 10.94
C ASN A 79 2.14 -11.23 9.96
N GLU A 80 2.31 -12.53 10.14
CA GLU A 80 1.52 -13.57 9.52
C GLU A 80 0.65 -14.28 10.57
N PRO A 81 -0.65 -13.98 10.64
CA PRO A 81 -1.55 -14.62 11.59
C PRO A 81 -1.53 -16.15 11.48
N GLY A 82 -1.33 -16.82 12.62
CA GLY A 82 -1.28 -18.28 12.70
C GLY A 82 0.13 -18.89 12.66
N THR A 83 1.18 -18.07 12.51
CA THR A 83 2.58 -18.52 12.67
C THR A 83 3.15 -18.14 14.02
N LEU A 84 4.21 -18.84 14.44
CA LEU A 84 4.83 -18.68 15.77
C LEU A 84 6.18 -17.96 15.74
N ALA A 85 6.79 -17.76 14.57
CA ALA A 85 8.14 -17.20 14.40
C ALA A 85 8.23 -16.34 13.14
N GLY A 86 9.15 -15.38 13.13
CA GLY A 86 9.38 -14.47 11.99
C GLY A 86 8.43 -13.26 11.95
N ASN A 87 7.60 -13.07 12.97
CA ASN A 87 6.66 -11.95 13.08
C ASN A 87 7.22 -10.83 13.95
N TRP A 88 6.79 -9.60 13.72
CA TRP A 88 7.12 -8.40 14.51
C TRP A 88 8.60 -8.01 14.46
N GLU A 89 9.35 -8.56 13.51
CA GLU A 89 10.80 -8.40 13.40
C GLU A 89 11.22 -7.34 12.37
N TRP A 90 10.35 -6.99 11.43
CA TRP A 90 10.68 -6.01 10.38
C TRP A 90 10.96 -4.62 10.96
N ARG A 91 11.97 -3.94 10.39
CA ARG A 91 12.42 -2.62 10.81
C ARG A 91 12.81 -1.77 9.62
N VAL A 92 12.33 -0.54 9.61
CA VAL A 92 12.77 0.48 8.66
C VAL A 92 14.19 0.97 9.00
N THR A 93 15.01 1.22 7.97
CA THR A 93 16.29 1.90 8.12
C THR A 93 16.08 3.41 8.04
N ARG A 94 16.97 4.19 8.65
CA ARG A 94 16.89 5.65 8.56
C ARG A 94 17.03 6.12 7.10
N ASP A 95 17.89 5.47 6.33
CA ASP A 95 18.18 5.86 4.95
C ASP A 95 17.03 5.58 3.98
N ALA A 96 16.09 4.69 4.33
CA ALA A 96 14.89 4.45 3.55
C ALA A 96 13.86 5.60 3.66
N LEU A 97 13.97 6.45 4.70
CA LEU A 97 13.09 7.59 4.91
C LEU A 97 13.78 8.87 4.43
N ASP A 98 13.93 8.99 3.12
CA ASP A 98 14.57 10.14 2.47
C ASP A 98 13.56 11.24 2.06
N ASP A 99 14.09 12.34 1.53
CA ASP A 99 13.26 13.46 1.09
C ASP A 99 12.42 13.11 -0.14
N ALA A 100 12.86 12.16 -0.98
CA ALA A 100 12.16 11.78 -2.20
C ALA A 100 10.83 11.08 -1.87
N ILE A 101 10.85 10.14 -0.91
CA ILE A 101 9.62 9.45 -0.51
C ILE A 101 8.66 10.37 0.24
N ALA A 102 9.20 11.32 1.01
CA ALA A 102 8.41 12.34 1.68
C ALA A 102 7.74 13.29 0.66
N GLU A 103 8.47 13.71 -0.37
CA GLU A 103 7.97 14.55 -1.46
C GLU A 103 6.87 13.85 -2.26
N GLN A 104 7.07 12.57 -2.62
CA GLN A 104 6.06 11.78 -3.33
C GLN A 104 4.75 11.65 -2.52
N LEU A 105 4.85 11.36 -1.23
CA LEU A 105 3.67 11.30 -0.36
C LEU A 105 3.00 12.66 -0.18
N TRP A 106 3.78 13.74 -0.10
CA TRP A 106 3.29 15.11 -0.03
C TRP A 106 2.52 15.52 -1.29
N GLU A 107 3.06 15.22 -2.48
CA GLU A 107 2.41 15.48 -3.76
C GLU A 107 1.09 14.71 -3.87
N LEU A 108 1.08 13.44 -3.49
CA LEU A 108 -0.13 12.64 -3.47
C LEU A 108 -1.19 13.22 -2.53
N ALA A 109 -0.78 13.57 -1.31
CA ALA A 109 -1.69 14.20 -0.35
C ALA A 109 -2.24 15.51 -0.92
N GLY A 110 -1.39 16.32 -1.58
CA GLY A 110 -1.76 17.55 -2.28
C GLY A 110 -2.79 17.36 -3.39
N LYS A 111 -2.67 16.28 -4.18
CA LYS A 111 -3.59 15.93 -5.27
C LYS A 111 -5.02 15.64 -4.77
N HIS A 112 -5.14 15.05 -3.58
CA HIS A 112 -6.42 14.59 -3.02
C HIS A 112 -6.90 15.40 -1.82
N VAL A 113 -6.35 16.60 -1.58
CA VAL A 113 -6.85 17.49 -0.52
C VAL A 113 -8.31 17.85 -0.81
N ARG A 114 -9.17 17.58 0.17
CA ARG A 114 -10.60 17.93 0.17
C ARG A 114 -10.85 19.12 1.09
#